data_AF-A0A0L0NZF9-F1
#
_entry.id   AF-A0A0L0NZF9-F1
#
_cell.length_a   1.000
_cell.length_b   1.000
_cell.length_c   1.000
_cell.angle_alpha   90.00
_cell.angle_beta   90.00
_cell.angle_gamma   90.00
#
_symmetry.space_group_name_H-M   'P 1'
#
loop_
_entity.id
_entity.type
_entity.pdbx_description
1 polymer ?
#
loop_
_entity_poly.entity_id
_entity_poly.type
_entity_poly.pdbx_seq_one_letter_code
_entity_poly.pdbx_strand_id
1 'polypeptide(L)'
;MSYSTGVKKHESAVASSDIDSDSGIDIHPPAEDGTHPPIRRSSLLFSLLLNQEPLPRPEPEEYKNFLHDTRHFSLVRNLHMADFITLLNGFLGFYSIISCLRYALTGKSHYVQRAHFFICLGLFFDFFDGRVARLRNKSSLMGQELDSLADLISFSVSPAIIAFAIGFRTTVDVLFLSFWVLCGLTRLARFNVSTNHIPKDATGKSQYFEGLPVPSNLVWVVVMAIFVYTDRILENLPLGLVWEGTFAEFHIISLGFIIQGCGEISKSLHIPKP
;
A
#
# COMPACT_ATOMS: atom_id res chain seq x y z
N MET A 1 17.17 12.10 64.48
CA MET A 1 16.74 12.68 63.19
C MET A 1 17.62 12.07 62.11
N SER A 2 16.97 11.53 61.06
CA SER A 2 17.52 10.94 59.82
C SER A 2 18.06 9.50 59.83
N TYR A 3 17.39 8.69 59.01
CA TYR A 3 17.62 7.29 58.62
C TYR A 3 18.66 7.16 57.49
N SER A 4 19.30 6.00 57.37
CA SER A 4 19.37 5.29 56.07
C SER A 4 19.76 3.82 56.25
N THR A 5 19.03 2.96 55.56
CA THR A 5 19.04 1.49 55.55
C THR A 5 19.91 0.94 54.42
N GLY A 6 20.51 -0.23 54.64
CA GLY A 6 21.16 -1.04 53.61
C GLY A 6 21.48 -2.44 54.14
N VAL A 7 20.60 -3.42 53.89
CA VAL A 7 20.75 -4.79 54.38
C VAL A 7 21.30 -5.71 53.29
N LYS A 8 22.51 -6.18 53.60
CA LYS A 8 23.23 -7.44 53.30
C LYS A 8 22.69 -8.43 52.26
N LYS A 9 23.61 -8.75 51.35
CA LYS A 9 23.75 -9.98 50.55
C LYS A 9 24.28 -11.11 51.46
N HIS A 10 23.72 -12.30 51.38
CA HIS A 10 24.31 -13.53 51.94
C HIS A 10 24.12 -14.71 50.97
N GLU A 11 25.00 -15.68 51.16
CA GLU A 11 25.63 -16.57 50.21
C GLU A 11 25.23 -18.04 50.46
N SER A 12 25.23 -18.87 49.41
CA SER A 12 25.57 -20.33 49.39
C SER A 12 24.71 -21.34 50.20
N ALA A 13 24.51 -22.62 49.83
CA ALA A 13 24.94 -23.48 48.71
C ALA A 13 24.18 -24.84 48.75
N VAL A 14 24.41 -25.66 47.70
CA VAL A 14 24.54 -27.15 47.69
C VAL A 14 23.45 -27.98 46.96
N ALA A 15 23.98 -28.84 46.07
CA ALA A 15 23.53 -30.16 45.56
C ALA A 15 22.67 -30.27 44.29
N SER A 16 23.39 -30.59 43.21
CA SER A 16 23.14 -31.63 42.20
C SER A 16 21.87 -32.49 42.30
N SER A 17 21.11 -32.51 41.20
CA SER A 17 20.37 -33.68 40.71
C SER A 17 20.27 -33.61 39.19
N ASP A 18 20.90 -34.57 38.53
CA ASP A 18 20.71 -34.87 37.11
C ASP A 18 19.25 -35.22 36.84
N ILE A 19 18.60 -34.49 35.92
CA ILE A 19 17.41 -34.97 35.21
C ILE A 19 17.56 -34.55 33.76
N ASP A 20 18.08 -35.48 32.96
CA ASP A 20 17.74 -35.62 31.55
C ASP A 20 16.21 -35.73 31.44
N SER A 21 15.58 -34.75 30.80
CA SER A 21 14.26 -34.92 30.20
C SER A 21 14.24 -34.23 28.85
N ASP A 22 14.77 -34.98 27.90
CA ASP A 22 14.24 -35.11 26.55
C ASP A 22 12.77 -34.65 26.47
N SER A 23 12.61 -33.42 26.00
CA SER A 23 11.37 -32.97 25.37
C SER A 23 11.73 -32.58 23.93
N GLY A 24 12.23 -33.58 23.19
CA GLY A 24 11.97 -33.64 21.77
C GLY A 24 10.48 -33.44 21.56
N ILE A 25 10.10 -32.23 21.15
CA ILE A 25 8.85 -32.06 20.45
C ILE A 25 9.10 -32.74 19.11
N ASP A 26 8.82 -34.05 19.07
CA ASP A 26 8.68 -34.83 17.85
C ASP A 26 7.49 -34.25 17.08
N ILE A 27 7.74 -33.15 16.38
CA ILE A 27 6.84 -32.67 15.35
C ILE A 27 7.07 -33.60 14.16
N HIS A 28 6.23 -34.63 14.07
CA HIS A 28 6.00 -35.34 12.82
C HIS A 28 6.00 -34.32 11.68
N PRO A 29 6.71 -34.57 10.55
CA PRO A 29 6.62 -33.69 9.41
C PRO A 29 5.13 -33.52 9.09
N PRO A 30 4.60 -32.28 9.04
CA PRO A 30 3.22 -32.11 8.63
C PRO A 30 3.11 -32.80 7.28
N ALA A 31 2.08 -33.64 7.16
CA ALA A 31 1.70 -34.30 5.92
C ALA A 31 1.77 -33.28 4.77
N GLU A 32 1.99 -33.77 3.55
CA GLU A 32 1.75 -33.02 2.31
C GLU A 32 0.34 -32.41 2.33
N ASP A 33 0.19 -31.28 3.01
CA ASP A 33 -0.95 -30.43 2.90
C ASP A 33 -0.80 -29.81 1.52
N GLY A 34 -1.80 -30.02 0.66
CA GLY A 34 -1.84 -29.53 -0.71
C GLY A 34 -1.88 -28.00 -0.80
N THR A 35 -1.38 -27.29 0.20
CA THR A 35 -1.19 -25.85 0.24
C THR A 35 -0.02 -25.47 -0.66
N HIS A 36 -0.33 -25.33 -1.95
CA HIS A 36 0.62 -24.76 -2.90
C HIS A 36 1.17 -23.41 -2.39
N PRO A 37 2.49 -23.18 -2.48
CA PRO A 37 3.08 -21.92 -2.03
C PRO A 37 2.49 -20.73 -2.81
N PRO A 38 2.37 -19.54 -2.20
CA PRO A 38 1.68 -18.41 -2.81
C PRO A 38 2.39 -17.94 -4.08
N ILE A 39 1.64 -17.32 -4.98
CA ILE A 39 2.13 -16.90 -6.30
C ILE A 39 2.93 -15.60 -6.18
N ARG A 40 4.13 -15.52 -6.77
CA ARG A 40 4.97 -14.30 -6.80
C ARG A 40 4.58 -13.35 -7.93
N ARG A 41 4.62 -12.03 -7.69
CA ARG A 41 4.43 -10.99 -8.73
C ARG A 41 5.34 -9.78 -8.55
N SER A 42 5.43 -8.96 -9.59
CA SER A 42 6.42 -7.88 -9.71
C SER A 42 5.98 -6.54 -9.11
N SER A 43 4.77 -6.06 -9.42
CA SER A 43 4.06 -4.97 -8.73
C SER A 43 2.59 -4.94 -9.14
N LEU A 44 1.74 -4.29 -8.34
CA LEU A 44 0.28 -4.27 -8.49
C LEU A 44 -0.14 -3.43 -9.69
N LEU A 45 0.38 -2.20 -9.85
CA LEU A 45 0.09 -1.40 -11.05
C LEU A 45 0.57 -2.12 -12.31
N PHE A 46 1.78 -2.67 -12.29
CA PHE A 46 2.36 -3.37 -13.44
C PHE A 46 1.56 -4.63 -13.79
N SER A 47 1.15 -5.41 -12.79
CA SER A 47 0.32 -6.60 -13.01
C SER A 47 -1.07 -6.27 -13.53
N LEU A 48 -1.62 -5.10 -13.19
CA LEU A 48 -2.93 -4.65 -13.65
C LEU A 48 -2.85 -4.09 -15.09
N LEU A 49 -1.78 -3.36 -15.41
CA LEU A 49 -1.58 -2.72 -16.72
C LEU A 49 -1.12 -3.69 -17.82
N LEU A 50 -0.30 -4.71 -17.51
CA LEU A 50 0.40 -5.50 -18.53
C LEU A 50 -0.03 -6.97 -18.65
N ASN A 51 -1.12 -7.38 -17.99
CA ASN A 51 -1.80 -8.68 -18.14
C ASN A 51 -0.83 -9.88 -18.33
N GLN A 52 0.17 -9.98 -17.45
CA GLN A 52 1.30 -10.90 -17.62
C GLN A 52 1.25 -12.11 -16.68
N GLU A 53 1.92 -13.18 -17.11
CA GLU A 53 2.05 -14.40 -16.32
C GLU A 53 2.82 -14.15 -15.01
N PRO A 54 2.37 -14.78 -13.90
CA PRO A 54 3.01 -14.62 -12.61
C PRO A 54 4.45 -15.16 -12.61
N LEU A 55 5.28 -14.63 -11.72
CA LEU A 55 6.64 -15.14 -11.50
C LEU A 55 6.60 -16.57 -10.97
N PRO A 56 7.65 -17.37 -11.20
CA PRO A 56 7.75 -18.73 -10.69
C PRO A 56 7.57 -18.77 -9.16
N ARG A 57 6.85 -19.78 -8.68
CA ARG A 57 6.52 -19.93 -7.25
C ARG A 57 7.79 -20.06 -6.39
N PRO A 58 7.75 -19.70 -5.09
CA PRO A 58 8.78 -20.04 -4.13
C PRO A 58 9.00 -21.55 -4.10
N GLU A 59 10.26 -22.00 -4.04
CA GLU A 59 10.51 -23.38 -3.67
C GLU A 59 10.04 -23.59 -2.21
N PRO A 60 9.48 -24.76 -1.86
CA PRO A 60 8.95 -25.01 -0.50
C PRO A 60 9.97 -24.75 0.61
N GLU A 61 11.25 -25.02 0.33
CA GLU A 61 12.35 -24.76 1.26
C GLU A 61 12.67 -23.26 1.42
N GLU A 62 12.51 -22.45 0.36
CA GLU A 62 12.63 -20.98 0.44
C GLU A 62 11.53 -20.39 1.34
N TYR A 63 10.31 -20.93 1.24
CA TYR A 63 9.17 -20.54 2.07
C TYR A 63 9.35 -20.89 3.56
N LYS A 64 9.80 -22.12 3.85
CA LYS A 64 10.12 -22.54 5.23
C LYS A 64 11.25 -21.72 5.83
N ASN A 65 12.30 -21.46 5.05
CA ASN A 65 13.43 -20.63 5.50
C ASN A 65 13.01 -19.19 5.81
N PHE A 66 12.05 -18.62 5.08
CA PHE A 66 11.49 -17.31 5.40
C PHE A 66 10.72 -17.29 6.74
N LEU A 67 9.90 -18.32 7.00
CA LEU A 67 9.12 -18.42 8.24
C LEU A 67 9.99 -18.74 9.47
N HIS A 68 11.10 -19.45 9.29
CA HIS A 68 11.98 -19.92 10.36
C HIS A 68 13.30 -19.14 10.50
N ASP A 69 13.51 -18.01 9.81
CA ASP A 69 14.74 -17.22 9.97
C ASP A 69 14.77 -16.47 11.32
N THR A 70 15.46 -17.06 12.30
CA THR A 70 15.66 -16.53 13.66
C THR A 70 16.77 -15.48 13.78
N ARG A 71 17.43 -15.11 12.68
CA ARG A 71 18.56 -14.16 12.72
C ARG A 71 18.09 -12.71 12.94
N HIS A 72 18.86 -11.95 13.73
CA HIS A 72 18.63 -10.52 13.93
C HIS A 72 18.70 -9.76 12.59
N PHE A 73 17.76 -8.83 12.34
CA PHE A 73 17.54 -8.15 11.05
C PHE A 73 17.13 -9.04 9.86
N SER A 74 16.60 -10.25 10.09
CA SER A 74 16.02 -11.11 9.05
C SER A 74 15.07 -10.35 8.11
N LEU A 75 14.22 -9.48 8.65
CA LEU A 75 13.24 -8.68 7.90
C LEU A 75 13.88 -7.70 6.90
N VAL A 76 15.01 -7.06 7.25
CA VAL A 76 15.74 -6.14 6.36
C VAL A 76 16.61 -6.90 5.36
N ARG A 77 17.13 -8.06 5.76
CA ARG A 77 17.99 -8.89 4.90
C ARG A 77 17.21 -9.67 3.85
N ASN A 78 15.94 -9.95 4.12
CA ASN A 78 15.02 -10.59 3.17
C ASN A 78 14.42 -9.60 2.15
N LEU A 79 14.78 -8.30 2.24
CA LEU A 79 14.44 -7.30 1.22
C LEU A 79 15.31 -7.50 -0.02
N HIS A 80 14.67 -7.78 -1.14
CA HIS A 80 15.30 -7.75 -2.45
C HIS A 80 15.37 -6.32 -3.00
N MET A 81 16.14 -6.11 -4.07
CA MET A 81 16.26 -4.80 -4.73
C MET A 81 14.91 -4.22 -5.18
N ALA A 82 13.93 -5.06 -5.52
CA ALA A 82 12.58 -4.61 -5.85
C ALA A 82 11.91 -3.96 -4.64
N ASP A 83 11.99 -4.58 -3.47
CA ASP A 83 11.39 -4.09 -2.22
C ASP A 83 11.97 -2.72 -1.79
N PHE A 84 13.25 -2.44 -2.08
CA PHE A 84 13.84 -1.11 -1.85
C PHE A 84 13.23 -0.03 -2.77
N ILE A 85 12.92 -0.38 -4.02
CA ILE A 85 12.29 0.54 -4.96
C ILE A 85 10.83 0.77 -4.55
N THR A 86 10.14 -0.27 -4.09
CA THR A 86 8.80 -0.16 -3.51
C THR A 86 8.78 0.72 -2.25
N LEU A 87 9.76 0.57 -1.35
CA LEU A 87 9.92 1.48 -0.20
C LEU A 87 10.18 2.93 -0.64
N LEU A 88 10.88 3.13 -1.75
CA LEU A 88 11.08 4.45 -2.34
C LEU A 88 9.76 5.02 -2.86
N ASN A 89 8.91 4.23 -3.53
CA ASN A 89 7.54 4.64 -3.90
C ASN A 89 6.78 5.12 -2.66
N GLY A 90 6.70 4.29 -1.61
CA GLY A 90 6.03 4.67 -0.36
C GLY A 90 6.61 5.93 0.31
N PHE A 91 7.94 6.08 0.28
CA PHE A 91 8.63 7.28 0.77
C PHE A 91 8.21 8.55 0.00
N LEU A 92 8.08 8.46 -1.32
CA LEU A 92 7.65 9.59 -2.16
C LEU A 92 6.18 9.94 -1.90
N GLY A 93 5.32 8.93 -1.74
CA GLY A 93 3.93 9.11 -1.31
C GLY A 93 3.82 9.86 0.02
N PHE A 94 4.61 9.44 1.02
CA PHE A 94 4.71 10.13 2.32
C PHE A 94 5.26 11.56 2.18
N TYR A 95 6.31 11.77 1.39
CA TYR A 95 6.89 13.11 1.23
C TYR A 95 5.93 14.08 0.51
N SER A 96 5.09 13.57 -0.39
CA SER A 96 3.98 14.32 -0.97
C SER A 96 3.02 14.82 0.11
N ILE A 97 2.59 13.94 1.04
CA ILE A 97 1.74 14.31 2.19
C ILE A 97 2.39 15.41 3.04
N ILE A 98 3.68 15.26 3.38
CA ILE A 98 4.41 16.28 4.13
C ILE A 98 4.52 17.59 3.36
N SER A 99 4.56 17.56 2.04
CA SER A 99 4.54 18.77 1.22
C SER A 99 3.17 19.45 1.23
N CYS A 100 2.08 18.71 1.18
CA CYS A 100 0.73 19.24 1.39
C CYS A 100 0.55 19.86 2.78
N LEU A 101 1.08 19.22 3.83
CA LEU A 101 1.03 19.78 5.18
C LEU A 101 1.85 21.08 5.29
N ARG A 102 3.03 21.13 4.67
CA ARG A 102 3.83 22.37 4.59
C ARG A 102 3.11 23.47 3.83
N TYR A 103 2.36 23.14 2.79
CA TYR A 103 1.49 24.10 2.12
C TYR A 103 0.42 24.64 3.07
N ALA A 104 -0.30 23.77 3.79
CA ALA A 104 -1.33 24.19 4.74
C ALA A 104 -0.78 25.13 5.84
N LEU A 105 0.46 24.92 6.28
CA LEU A 105 1.11 25.75 7.30
C LEU A 105 1.68 27.08 6.78
N THR A 106 2.11 27.13 5.52
CA THR A 106 2.87 28.28 4.99
C THR A 106 2.16 29.05 3.89
N GLY A 107 1.11 28.49 3.29
CA GLY A 107 0.39 29.03 2.14
C GLY A 107 1.20 29.06 0.83
N LYS A 108 2.42 28.50 0.79
CA LYS A 108 3.30 28.62 -0.39
C LYS A 108 3.00 27.54 -1.44
N SER A 109 2.45 27.94 -2.58
CA SER A 109 1.98 27.02 -3.66
C SER A 109 3.05 26.06 -4.22
N HIS A 110 4.34 26.42 -4.16
CA HIS A 110 5.43 25.54 -4.58
C HIS A 110 5.46 24.21 -3.83
N TYR A 111 4.94 24.16 -2.60
CA TYR A 111 4.83 22.92 -1.84
C TYR A 111 3.79 21.96 -2.41
N VAL A 112 2.68 22.48 -2.93
CA VAL A 112 1.65 21.65 -3.59
C VAL A 112 2.16 21.15 -4.93
N GLN A 113 2.83 22.00 -5.72
CA GLN A 113 3.47 21.58 -6.98
C GLN A 113 4.47 20.45 -6.75
N ARG A 114 5.25 20.56 -5.66
CA ARG A 114 6.18 19.52 -5.24
C ARG A 114 5.48 18.22 -4.82
N ALA A 115 4.33 18.30 -4.16
CA ALA A 115 3.54 17.11 -3.81
C ALA A 115 3.13 16.31 -5.06
N HIS A 116 2.60 16.99 -6.07
CA HIS A 116 2.25 16.37 -7.36
C HIS A 116 3.46 15.73 -8.05
N PHE A 117 4.61 16.43 -8.04
CA PHE A 117 5.86 15.89 -8.59
C PHE A 117 6.27 14.59 -7.91
N PHE A 118 6.15 14.50 -6.57
CA PHE A 118 6.50 13.29 -5.84
C PHE A 118 5.59 12.10 -6.13
N ILE A 119 4.29 12.32 -6.32
CA ILE A 119 3.38 11.23 -6.73
C ILE A 119 3.72 10.74 -8.14
N CYS A 120 3.94 11.65 -9.09
CA CYS A 120 4.36 11.28 -10.44
C CYS A 120 5.69 10.51 -10.44
N LEU A 121 6.61 10.90 -9.56
CA LEU A 121 7.88 10.21 -9.38
C LEU A 121 7.68 8.84 -8.71
N GLY A 122 6.77 8.71 -7.74
CA GLY A 122 6.39 7.43 -7.12
C GLY A 122 5.88 6.43 -8.15
N LEU A 123 5.01 6.87 -9.07
CA LEU A 123 4.54 6.08 -10.21
C LEU A 123 5.67 5.57 -11.11
N PHE A 124 6.66 6.42 -11.35
CA PHE A 124 7.82 6.01 -12.15
C PHE A 124 8.60 4.88 -11.46
N PHE A 125 8.76 4.96 -10.13
CA PHE A 125 9.44 3.92 -9.36
C PHE A 125 8.62 2.63 -9.24
N ASP A 126 7.30 2.73 -9.11
CA ASP A 126 6.39 1.57 -9.11
C ASP A 126 6.36 0.85 -10.46
N PHE A 127 6.46 1.59 -11.56
CA PHE A 127 6.63 0.95 -12.86
C PHE A 127 8.00 0.27 -12.98
N PHE A 128 9.02 0.83 -12.32
CA PHE A 128 10.38 0.34 -12.39
C PHE A 128 10.63 -0.89 -11.49
N ASP A 129 10.07 -0.97 -10.28
CA ASP A 129 10.17 -2.17 -9.45
C ASP A 129 9.53 -3.39 -10.13
N GLY A 130 8.41 -3.18 -10.82
CA GLY A 130 7.74 -4.19 -11.62
C GLY A 130 8.63 -4.73 -12.73
N ARG A 131 9.44 -3.87 -13.36
CA ARG A 131 10.44 -4.31 -14.36
C ARG A 131 11.63 -5.01 -13.72
N VAL A 132 12.14 -4.50 -12.61
CA VAL A 132 13.34 -5.04 -11.92
C VAL A 132 13.06 -6.41 -11.31
N ALA A 133 11.90 -6.60 -10.67
CA ALA A 133 11.49 -7.88 -10.10
C ALA A 133 11.42 -8.99 -11.17
N ARG A 134 11.02 -8.64 -12.40
CA ARG A 134 11.00 -9.57 -13.52
C ARG A 134 12.37 -9.84 -14.12
N LEU A 135 13.19 -8.81 -14.34
CA LEU A 135 14.56 -8.99 -14.83
C LEU A 135 15.38 -9.92 -13.93
N ARG A 136 15.06 -9.95 -12.62
CA ARG A 136 15.75 -10.78 -11.64
C ARG A 136 15.08 -12.13 -11.38
N ASN A 137 13.91 -12.42 -11.97
CA ASN A 137 13.06 -13.59 -11.66
C ASN A 137 12.91 -13.86 -10.15
N LYS A 138 13.00 -12.80 -9.34
CA LYS A 138 13.01 -12.86 -7.88
C LYS A 138 12.11 -11.75 -7.37
N SER A 139 10.99 -12.17 -6.79
CA SER A 139 10.11 -11.33 -6.00
C SER A 139 9.94 -11.95 -4.62
N SER A 140 9.87 -11.12 -3.58
CA SER A 140 9.62 -11.58 -2.21
C SER A 140 8.11 -11.66 -1.97
N LEU A 141 7.65 -12.66 -1.22
CA LEU A 141 6.25 -12.73 -0.76
C LEU A 141 5.89 -11.50 0.08
N MET A 142 6.82 -11.05 0.92
CA MET A 142 6.69 -9.81 1.68
C MET A 142 6.67 -8.58 0.77
N GLY A 143 7.45 -8.60 -0.31
CA GLY A 143 7.54 -7.52 -1.29
C GLY A 143 6.20 -7.20 -1.94
N GLN A 144 5.41 -8.23 -2.27
CA GLN A 144 4.08 -8.06 -2.88
C GLN A 144 3.09 -7.34 -1.95
N GLU A 145 3.09 -7.66 -0.66
CA GLU A 145 2.22 -6.96 0.29
C GLU A 145 2.72 -5.54 0.56
N LEU A 146 4.05 -5.37 0.63
CA LEU A 146 4.68 -4.06 0.78
C LEU A 146 4.38 -3.12 -0.39
N ASP A 147 4.34 -3.66 -1.60
CA ASP A 147 3.97 -2.99 -2.85
C ASP A 147 2.55 -2.45 -2.82
N SER A 148 1.61 -3.29 -2.40
CA SER A 148 0.21 -2.86 -2.24
C SER A 148 0.07 -1.77 -1.17
N LEU A 149 0.82 -1.84 -0.07
CA LEU A 149 0.81 -0.81 0.97
C LEU A 149 1.43 0.51 0.48
N ALA A 150 2.54 0.44 -0.26
CA ALA A 150 3.16 1.61 -0.86
C ALA A 150 2.23 2.28 -1.89
N ASP A 151 1.59 1.48 -2.73
CA ASP A 151 0.60 1.93 -3.72
C ASP A 151 -0.60 2.63 -3.08
N LEU A 152 -1.12 2.08 -1.98
CA LEU A 152 -2.22 2.71 -1.25
C LEU A 152 -1.84 4.12 -0.79
N ILE A 153 -0.62 4.27 -0.24
CA ILE A 153 -0.13 5.56 0.25
C ILE A 153 0.05 6.52 -0.91
N SER A 154 0.71 6.10 -1.98
CA SER A 154 1.06 6.95 -3.12
C SER A 154 -0.12 7.33 -4.02
N PHE A 155 -1.07 6.42 -4.25
CA PHE A 155 -2.14 6.60 -5.24
C PHE A 155 -3.56 6.76 -4.68
N SER A 156 -3.76 6.53 -3.38
CA SER A 156 -5.06 6.78 -2.74
C SER A 156 -4.95 7.84 -1.66
N VAL A 157 -4.06 7.63 -0.68
CA VAL A 157 -3.95 8.52 0.49
C VAL A 157 -3.34 9.88 0.11
N SER A 158 -2.22 9.87 -0.62
CA SER A 158 -1.52 11.10 -1.00
C SER A 158 -2.37 12.02 -1.90
N PRO A 159 -3.05 11.52 -2.95
CA PRO A 159 -3.98 12.33 -3.75
C PRO A 159 -5.16 12.89 -2.95
N ALA A 160 -5.73 12.13 -2.02
CA ALA A 160 -6.81 12.62 -1.16
C ALA A 160 -6.34 13.79 -0.27
N ILE A 161 -5.10 13.73 0.22
CA ILE A 161 -4.49 14.80 1.00
C ILE A 161 -4.16 16.01 0.12
N ILE A 162 -3.76 15.82 -1.13
CA ILE A 162 -3.63 16.90 -2.11
C ILE A 162 -4.98 17.61 -2.28
N ALA A 163 -6.07 16.86 -2.49
CA ALA A 163 -7.41 17.41 -2.63
C ALA A 163 -7.79 18.28 -1.40
N PHE A 164 -7.60 17.74 -0.19
CA PHE A 164 -7.84 18.50 1.04
C PHE A 164 -6.98 19.78 1.12
N ALA A 165 -5.70 19.68 0.76
CA ALA A 165 -4.78 20.80 0.79
C ALA A 165 -5.25 21.93 -0.13
N ILE A 166 -5.64 21.60 -1.37
CA ILE A 166 -6.05 22.58 -2.39
C ILE A 166 -7.42 23.21 -2.16
N GLY A 167 -8.26 22.70 -1.25
CA GLY A 167 -9.50 23.40 -0.86
C GLY A 167 -10.71 22.52 -0.53
N PHE A 168 -10.67 21.21 -0.76
CA PHE A 168 -11.76 20.28 -0.42
C PHE A 168 -11.81 20.00 1.09
N ARG A 169 -12.22 21.01 1.87
CA ARG A 169 -12.10 21.02 3.35
C ARG A 169 -13.43 20.90 4.08
N THR A 170 -14.56 20.85 3.38
CA THR A 170 -15.85 20.73 4.04
C THR A 170 -16.01 19.35 4.68
N THR A 171 -16.90 19.24 5.67
CA THR A 171 -17.17 17.95 6.34
C THR A 171 -17.54 16.86 5.34
N VAL A 172 -18.41 17.18 4.37
CA VAL A 172 -18.87 16.24 3.36
C VAL A 172 -17.78 15.92 2.34
N ASP A 173 -16.96 16.90 1.93
CA ASP A 173 -15.82 16.63 1.05
C ASP A 173 -14.85 15.64 1.69
N VAL A 174 -14.55 15.80 2.98
CA VAL A 174 -13.68 14.88 3.73
C VAL A 174 -14.29 13.48 3.79
N LEU A 175 -15.61 13.36 3.95
CA LEU A 175 -16.30 12.07 3.87
C LEU A 175 -16.17 11.43 2.48
N PHE A 176 -16.29 12.21 1.41
CA PHE A 176 -16.13 11.71 0.04
C PHE A 176 -14.69 11.28 -0.26
N LEU A 177 -13.70 12.06 0.17
CA LEU A 177 -12.29 11.70 0.06
C LEU A 177 -11.99 10.43 0.87
N SER A 178 -12.53 10.30 2.07
CA SER A 178 -12.39 9.10 2.91
C SER A 178 -12.99 7.87 2.24
N PHE A 179 -14.20 8.01 1.67
CA PHE A 179 -14.84 6.95 0.90
C PHE A 179 -13.96 6.52 -0.29
N TRP A 180 -13.42 7.47 -1.06
CA TRP A 180 -12.54 7.19 -2.19
C TRP A 180 -11.28 6.41 -1.77
N VAL A 181 -10.64 6.79 -0.65
CA VAL A 181 -9.49 6.05 -0.10
C VAL A 181 -9.88 4.62 0.32
N LEU A 182 -11.04 4.45 0.95
CA LEU A 182 -11.54 3.13 1.35
C LEU A 182 -11.87 2.24 0.14
N CYS A 183 -12.32 2.84 -0.97
CA CYS A 183 -12.51 2.13 -2.23
C CYS A 183 -11.18 1.58 -2.76
N GLY A 184 -10.16 2.44 -2.83
CA GLY A 184 -8.81 2.03 -3.25
C GLY A 184 -8.21 0.95 -2.35
N LEU A 185 -8.36 1.07 -1.03
CA LEU A 185 -7.94 0.05 -0.07
C LEU A 185 -8.62 -1.30 -0.32
N THR A 186 -9.95 -1.29 -0.46
CA THR A 186 -10.73 -2.52 -0.71
C THR A 186 -10.34 -3.16 -2.04
N ARG A 187 -10.07 -2.33 -3.05
CA ARG A 187 -9.62 -2.76 -4.38
C ARG A 187 -8.27 -3.48 -4.32
N LEU A 188 -7.29 -2.90 -3.61
CA LEU A 188 -5.97 -3.50 -3.36
C LEU A 188 -6.08 -4.81 -2.59
N ALA A 189 -6.84 -4.82 -1.49
CA ALA A 189 -7.05 -6.03 -0.70
C ALA A 189 -7.69 -7.16 -1.54
N ARG A 190 -8.71 -6.83 -2.35
CA ARG A 190 -9.34 -7.79 -3.26
C ARG A 190 -8.35 -8.31 -4.29
N PHE A 191 -7.48 -7.46 -4.83
CA PHE A 191 -6.45 -7.88 -5.78
C PHE A 191 -5.49 -8.88 -5.12
N ASN A 192 -4.98 -8.57 -3.93
CA ASN A 192 -4.05 -9.46 -3.20
C ASN A 192 -4.71 -10.83 -2.92
N VAL A 193 -5.94 -10.86 -2.42
CA VAL A 193 -6.65 -12.12 -2.12
C VAL A 193 -7.01 -12.90 -3.39
N SER A 194 -7.54 -12.24 -4.42
CA SER A 194 -7.93 -12.92 -5.66
C SER A 194 -6.71 -13.55 -6.34
N THR A 195 -5.54 -12.92 -6.25
CA THR A 195 -4.31 -13.50 -6.82
C THR A 195 -3.82 -14.77 -6.12
N ASN A 196 -4.18 -14.97 -4.85
CA ASN A 196 -3.80 -16.14 -4.06
C ASN A 196 -4.76 -17.33 -4.22
N HIS A 197 -5.99 -17.10 -4.72
CA HIS A 197 -7.07 -18.10 -4.69
C HIS A 197 -7.80 -18.34 -6.01
N ILE A 198 -7.42 -17.73 -7.13
CA ILE A 198 -8.03 -18.08 -8.43
C ILE A 198 -7.46 -19.44 -8.92
N PRO A 199 -8.29 -20.51 -8.99
CA PRO A 199 -7.92 -21.71 -9.72
C PRO A 199 -7.91 -21.35 -11.21
N LYS A 200 -6.82 -21.67 -11.90
CA LYS A 200 -6.76 -21.55 -13.35
C LYS A 200 -7.56 -22.71 -13.95
N ASP A 201 -8.68 -22.44 -14.61
CA ASP A 201 -9.31 -23.43 -15.49
C ASP A 201 -8.34 -23.81 -16.62
N ALA A 202 -8.48 -25.03 -17.14
CA ALA A 202 -7.59 -25.72 -18.08
C ALA A 202 -7.29 -25.00 -19.43
N THR A 203 -7.77 -23.77 -19.62
CA THR A 203 -7.54 -22.90 -20.78
C THR A 203 -6.82 -21.58 -20.46
N GLY A 204 -6.42 -21.35 -19.20
CA GLY A 204 -5.38 -20.37 -18.85
C GLY A 204 -5.67 -18.89 -19.12
N LYS A 205 -6.93 -18.48 -19.32
CA LYS A 205 -7.28 -17.06 -19.54
C LYS A 205 -8.34 -16.57 -18.54
N SER A 206 -7.94 -15.69 -17.61
CA SER A 206 -8.93 -14.86 -16.91
C SER A 206 -9.53 -13.89 -17.91
N GLN A 207 -10.83 -14.00 -18.19
CA GLN A 207 -11.45 -13.30 -19.34
C GLN A 207 -11.82 -11.84 -19.06
N TYR A 208 -11.87 -11.40 -17.78
CA TYR A 208 -12.30 -10.04 -17.45
C TYR A 208 -11.54 -9.47 -16.25
N PHE A 209 -11.12 -8.22 -16.36
CA PHE A 209 -10.81 -7.39 -15.18
C PHE A 209 -12.12 -6.77 -14.71
N GLU A 210 -12.54 -7.07 -13.48
CA GLU A 210 -13.66 -6.38 -12.83
C GLU A 210 -13.16 -5.05 -12.28
N GLY A 211 -13.70 -3.89 -12.68
CA GLY A 211 -13.44 -2.58 -12.04
C GLY A 211 -12.21 -1.82 -12.54
N LEU A 212 -12.16 -0.50 -12.27
CA LEU A 212 -11.09 0.37 -12.74
C LEU A 212 -9.73 0.03 -12.09
N PRO A 213 -8.61 0.23 -12.82
CA PRO A 213 -7.28 0.21 -12.22
C PRO A 213 -7.11 1.35 -11.21
N VAL A 214 -6.49 1.11 -10.05
CA VAL A 214 -6.04 2.19 -9.15
C VAL A 214 -5.18 3.27 -9.83
N PRO A 215 -4.36 2.99 -10.87
CA PRO A 215 -3.66 4.07 -11.59
C PRO A 215 -4.60 5.06 -12.29
N SER A 216 -5.90 4.77 -12.42
CA SER A 216 -6.89 5.77 -12.88
C SER A 216 -7.03 6.96 -11.90
N ASN A 217 -6.65 6.82 -10.64
CA ASN A 217 -6.58 7.93 -9.67
C ASN A 217 -5.54 8.99 -10.05
N LEU A 218 -4.56 8.64 -10.89
CA LEU A 218 -3.60 9.61 -11.43
C LEU A 218 -4.28 10.68 -12.29
N VAL A 219 -5.42 10.36 -12.92
CA VAL A 219 -6.22 11.36 -13.66
C VAL A 219 -6.63 12.50 -12.73
N TRP A 220 -7.06 12.18 -11.51
CA TRP A 220 -7.38 13.20 -10.50
C TRP A 220 -6.16 13.99 -10.06
N VAL A 221 -4.99 13.35 -9.92
CA VAL A 221 -3.73 14.06 -9.64
C VAL A 221 -3.41 15.08 -10.72
N VAL A 222 -3.59 14.73 -12.00
CA VAL A 222 -3.39 15.67 -13.13
C VAL A 222 -4.43 16.79 -13.12
N VAL A 223 -5.71 16.48 -12.87
CA VAL A 223 -6.77 17.50 -12.75
C VAL A 223 -6.46 18.49 -11.63
N MET A 224 -6.06 17.99 -10.46
CA MET A 224 -5.67 18.83 -9.33
C MET A 224 -4.42 19.66 -9.62
N ALA A 225 -3.45 19.12 -10.37
CA ALA A 225 -2.28 19.88 -10.80
C ALA A 225 -2.68 21.05 -11.71
N ILE A 226 -3.66 20.86 -12.59
CA ILE A 226 -4.21 21.93 -13.44
C ILE A 226 -4.89 23.00 -12.59
N PHE A 227 -5.64 22.63 -11.55
CA PHE A 227 -6.23 23.60 -10.62
C PHE A 227 -5.19 24.44 -9.92
N VAL A 228 -4.09 23.82 -9.46
CA VAL A 228 -2.96 24.53 -8.86
C VAL A 228 -2.26 25.44 -9.86
N TYR A 229 -2.09 25.00 -11.11
CA TYR A 229 -1.46 25.81 -12.16
C TYR A 229 -2.33 27.00 -12.62
N THR A 230 -3.64 26.88 -12.52
CA THR A 230 -4.60 27.93 -12.89
C THR A 230 -5.02 28.81 -11.72
N ASP A 231 -4.36 28.69 -10.56
CA ASP A 231 -4.68 29.36 -9.29
C ASP A 231 -6.16 29.18 -8.85
N ARG A 232 -6.79 28.09 -9.28
CA ARG A 232 -8.16 27.68 -8.92
C ARG A 232 -8.17 26.81 -7.68
N ILE A 233 -7.66 27.38 -6.59
CA ILE A 233 -7.49 26.71 -5.30
C ILE A 233 -8.18 27.48 -4.18
N LEU A 234 -8.45 26.80 -3.07
CA LEU A 234 -9.26 27.24 -1.94
C LEU A 234 -10.62 27.77 -2.40
N GLU A 235 -10.87 29.07 -2.23
CA GLU A 235 -12.14 29.74 -2.50
C GLU A 235 -12.46 29.81 -4.01
N ASN A 236 -11.45 29.65 -4.87
CA ASN A 236 -11.61 29.69 -6.33
C ASN A 236 -11.77 28.30 -6.97
N LEU A 237 -12.21 27.30 -6.20
CA LEU A 237 -12.46 25.96 -6.74
C LEU A 237 -13.56 26.00 -7.81
N PRO A 238 -13.37 25.32 -8.97
CA PRO A 238 -14.36 25.33 -10.03
C PRO A 238 -15.68 24.69 -9.57
N LEU A 239 -16.79 25.08 -10.22
CA LEU A 239 -18.14 24.56 -9.98
C LEU A 239 -18.76 24.92 -8.60
N GLY A 240 -18.04 25.62 -7.72
CA GLY A 240 -18.58 26.21 -6.50
C GLY A 240 -19.05 25.21 -5.43
N LEU A 241 -19.61 25.77 -4.37
CA LEU A 241 -20.17 25.04 -3.22
C LEU A 241 -21.68 24.82 -3.39
N VAL A 242 -22.14 23.66 -2.97
CA VAL A 242 -23.57 23.33 -2.83
C VAL A 242 -23.92 23.39 -1.36
N TRP A 243 -25.10 23.92 -1.05
CA TRP A 243 -25.64 24.04 0.31
C TRP A 243 -24.73 24.81 1.27
N GLU A 244 -24.15 25.91 0.76
CA GLU A 244 -23.33 26.84 1.52
C GLU A 244 -24.03 27.28 2.81
N GLY A 245 -23.30 27.25 3.93
CA GLY A 245 -23.81 27.64 5.25
C GLY A 245 -24.60 26.55 5.99
N THR A 246 -24.70 25.34 5.44
CA THR A 246 -25.24 24.17 6.15
C THR A 246 -24.12 23.23 6.58
N PHE A 247 -24.39 22.33 7.53
CA PHE A 247 -23.42 21.28 7.91
C PHE A 247 -23.04 20.35 6.75
N ALA A 248 -23.91 20.29 5.72
CA ALA A 248 -23.80 19.41 4.57
C ALA A 248 -23.23 20.13 3.34
N GLU A 249 -22.47 21.21 3.52
CA GLU A 249 -21.81 21.90 2.41
C GLU A 249 -20.74 21.02 1.73
N PHE A 250 -20.69 21.03 0.40
CA PHE A 250 -19.70 20.28 -0.38
C PHE A 250 -19.44 20.90 -1.75
N HIS A 251 -18.29 20.61 -2.33
CA HIS A 251 -17.95 21.05 -3.68
C HIS A 251 -18.52 20.11 -4.74
N ILE A 252 -19.11 20.61 -5.82
CA ILE A 252 -19.64 19.73 -6.90
C ILE A 252 -18.57 18.78 -7.44
N ILE A 253 -17.32 19.24 -7.51
CA ILE A 253 -16.19 18.44 -7.98
C ILE A 253 -15.94 17.22 -7.07
N SER A 254 -16.25 17.30 -5.77
CA SER A 254 -15.96 16.20 -4.85
C SER A 254 -16.83 14.96 -5.10
N LEU A 255 -17.98 15.11 -5.78
CA LEU A 255 -18.75 13.99 -6.31
C LEU A 255 -17.95 13.16 -7.34
N GLY A 256 -17.00 13.77 -8.03
CA GLY A 256 -16.11 13.08 -8.94
C GLY A 256 -15.25 12.02 -8.23
N PHE A 257 -14.81 12.28 -7.00
CA PHE A 257 -14.09 11.30 -6.18
C PHE A 257 -14.99 10.11 -5.81
N ILE A 258 -16.28 10.35 -5.54
CA ILE A 258 -17.26 9.29 -5.30
C ILE A 258 -17.46 8.43 -6.54
N ILE A 259 -17.69 9.05 -7.70
CA ILE A 259 -17.89 8.35 -8.98
C ILE A 259 -16.68 7.48 -9.29
N GLN A 260 -15.48 8.02 -9.09
CA GLN A 260 -14.22 7.31 -9.26
C GLN A 260 -14.10 6.11 -8.30
N GLY A 261 -14.32 6.30 -7.00
CA GLY A 261 -14.26 5.21 -6.01
C GLY A 261 -15.30 4.12 -6.28
N CYS A 262 -16.53 4.50 -6.67
CA CYS A 262 -17.54 3.56 -7.13
C CYS A 262 -17.06 2.77 -8.36
N GLY A 263 -16.37 3.41 -9.31
CA GLY A 263 -15.77 2.77 -10.47
C GLY A 263 -14.66 1.77 -10.12
N GLU A 264 -13.90 1.99 -9.05
CA GLU A 264 -12.88 1.05 -8.56
C GLU A 264 -13.49 -0.21 -7.93
N ILE A 265 -14.60 -0.06 -7.19
CA ILE A 265 -15.30 -1.20 -6.54
C ILE A 265 -16.23 -1.92 -7.53
N SER A 266 -16.75 -1.23 -8.55
CA SER A 266 -17.79 -1.74 -9.42
C SER A 266 -17.36 -3.02 -10.15
N LYS A 267 -18.13 -4.09 -9.94
CA LYS A 267 -18.02 -5.36 -10.68
C LYS A 267 -18.54 -5.28 -12.12
N SER A 268 -19.21 -4.18 -12.47
CA SER A 268 -19.96 -4.07 -13.73
C SER A 268 -19.10 -3.58 -14.90
N LEU A 269 -17.96 -2.92 -14.63
CA LEU A 269 -17.06 -2.42 -15.66
C LEU A 269 -16.13 -3.55 -16.14
N HIS A 270 -16.54 -4.21 -17.22
CA HIS A 270 -15.75 -5.23 -17.92
C HIS A 270 -14.91 -4.53 -19.00
N ILE A 271 -13.66 -4.18 -18.68
CA ILE A 271 -12.75 -3.63 -19.70
C ILE A 271 -12.19 -4.83 -20.51
N PRO A 272 -12.47 -4.92 -21.82
CA PRO A 272 -11.94 -5.98 -22.66
C PRO A 272 -10.42 -5.83 -22.77
N LYS A 273 -9.70 -6.94 -22.57
CA LYS A 273 -8.25 -6.99 -22.70
C LYS A 273 -7.85 -6.80 -24.17
N PRO A 274 -6.92 -5.89 -24.51
CA PRO A 274 -6.27 -5.91 -25.82
C PRO A 274 -5.36 -7.14 -25.98
#